data_AF-A0A960ER93-F1
#
_entry.id   AF-A0A960ER93-F1
#
_cell.length_a   1.000
_cell.length_b   1.000
_cell.length_c   1.000
_cell.angle_alpha   90.00
_cell.angle_beta   90.00
_cell.angle_gamma   90.00
#
_symmetry.space_group_name_H-M   'P 1'
#
loop_
_entity.id
_entity.type
_entity.pdbx_description
1 polymer ?
#
loop_
_entity_poly.entity_id
_entity_poly.type
_entity_poly.pdbx_seq_one_letter_code
_entity_poly.pdbx_strand_id
1 'polypeptide(L)'
;HMGYAFRGFHTHGRALWTLVPEACGPDHEGYLVLDGELVAGTSLGWNFGDGHLHGERLISALQKRCDFQPGDVRVVFVESQPFHRGTQEYRLYDAATGEFARGEVEVADLVERQPSAADVPLHPSER
;
A
#
# COMPACT_ATOMS: atom_id res chain seq x y z
N HIS A 1 -14.05 4.22 0.90
CA HIS A 1 -13.64 3.67 -0.42
C HIS A 1 -13.06 4.67 -1.44
N MET A 2 -13.31 6.00 -1.35
CA MET A 2 -12.88 6.94 -2.41
C MET A 2 -11.36 7.20 -2.54
N GLY A 3 -10.57 7.04 -1.46
CA GLY A 3 -9.18 7.51 -1.41
C GLY A 3 -8.23 6.87 -2.42
N TYR A 4 -8.35 5.56 -2.65
CA TYR A 4 -7.48 4.80 -3.56
C TYR A 4 -8.16 4.41 -4.87
N ALA A 5 -9.45 4.72 -5.03
CA ALA A 5 -10.20 4.43 -6.26
C ALA A 5 -9.57 5.11 -7.48
N PHE A 6 -9.05 6.34 -7.31
CA PHE A 6 -8.32 7.04 -8.36
C PHE A 6 -7.03 6.31 -8.79
N ARG A 7 -6.31 5.71 -7.84
CA ARG A 7 -5.09 4.93 -8.12
C ARG A 7 -5.42 3.70 -8.97
N GLY A 8 -6.59 3.08 -8.79
CA GLY A 8 -7.06 1.95 -9.59
C GLY A 8 -7.27 2.24 -11.09
N PHE A 9 -7.43 3.52 -11.49
CA PHE A 9 -7.46 3.88 -12.90
C PHE A 9 -6.09 3.74 -13.59
N HIS A 10 -5.01 3.75 -12.82
CA HIS A 10 -3.67 3.43 -13.31
C HIS A 10 -3.39 1.94 -13.08
N THR A 11 -2.83 1.27 -14.08
CA THR A 11 -2.53 -0.18 -14.01
C THR A 11 -1.72 -0.53 -12.76
N HIS A 12 -0.70 0.28 -12.46
CA HIS A 12 0.16 0.11 -11.28
C HIS A 12 -0.56 0.22 -9.93
N GLY A 13 -1.74 0.85 -9.87
CA GLY A 13 -2.53 1.01 -8.65
C GLY A 13 -3.63 -0.03 -8.47
N ARG A 14 -3.87 -0.90 -9.46
CA ARG A 14 -4.98 -1.89 -9.40
C ARG A 14 -4.77 -2.97 -8.33
N ALA A 15 -3.51 -3.30 -8.01
CA ALA A 15 -3.18 -4.23 -6.94
C ALA A 15 -3.74 -3.80 -5.57
N LEU A 16 -3.92 -2.50 -5.33
CA LEU A 16 -4.37 -1.95 -4.05
C LEU A 16 -5.75 -2.50 -3.63
N TRP A 17 -6.62 -2.82 -4.58
CA TRP A 17 -7.94 -3.40 -4.28
C TRP A 17 -7.87 -4.79 -3.67
N THR A 18 -6.84 -5.57 -4.02
CA THR A 18 -6.60 -6.89 -3.43
C THR A 18 -5.74 -6.79 -2.17
N LEU A 19 -4.77 -5.88 -2.16
CA LEU A 19 -3.81 -5.72 -1.06
C LEU A 19 -4.39 -5.06 0.20
N VAL A 20 -5.41 -4.21 0.08
CA VAL A 20 -6.06 -3.59 1.27
C VAL A 20 -6.77 -4.65 2.13
N PRO A 21 -7.63 -5.53 1.58
CA PRO A 21 -8.17 -6.67 2.32
C PRO A 21 -7.08 -7.58 2.89
N GLU A 22 -6.02 -7.85 2.12
CA GLU A 22 -4.90 -8.68 2.60
C GLU A 22 -4.19 -8.03 3.81
N ALA A 23 -4.01 -6.72 3.80
CA ALA A 23 -3.32 -6.00 4.87
C ALA A 23 -4.14 -5.86 6.15
N CYS A 24 -5.47 -5.73 6.03
CA CYS A 24 -6.37 -5.44 7.15
C CYS A 24 -7.19 -6.65 7.62
N GLY A 25 -7.20 -7.75 6.86
CA GLY A 25 -7.94 -8.97 7.19
C GLY A 25 -9.45 -8.88 6.92
N PRO A 26 -10.25 -9.83 7.47
CA PRO A 26 -11.68 -9.92 7.21
C PRO A 26 -12.47 -8.64 7.50
N ASP A 27 -12.03 -7.87 8.51
CA ASP A 27 -12.69 -6.64 8.96
C ASP A 27 -12.18 -5.38 8.24
N HIS A 28 -11.50 -5.52 7.09
CA HIS A 28 -10.93 -4.41 6.33
C HIS A 28 -11.92 -3.29 5.97
N GLU A 29 -13.22 -3.58 5.88
CA GLU A 29 -14.26 -2.56 5.64
C GLU A 29 -14.39 -1.55 6.80
N GLY A 30 -13.95 -1.92 8.01
CA GLY A 30 -13.90 -1.02 9.16
C GLY A 30 -12.76 0.01 9.10
N TYR A 31 -11.82 -0.15 8.17
CA TYR A 31 -10.66 0.74 8.04
C TYR A 31 -10.97 1.96 7.16
N LEU A 32 -10.51 3.13 7.64
CA LEU A 32 -10.43 4.32 6.79
C LEU A 32 -9.20 4.22 5.90
N VAL A 33 -9.41 3.93 4.61
CA VAL A 33 -8.31 3.88 3.64
C VAL A 33 -8.00 5.27 3.11
N LEU A 34 -6.77 5.74 3.35
CA LEU A 34 -6.24 7.02 2.91
C LEU A 34 -5.10 6.82 1.91
N ASP A 35 -4.98 7.75 0.96
CA ASP A 35 -3.84 7.78 0.04
C ASP A 35 -2.57 8.18 0.80
N GLY A 36 -1.44 7.49 0.56
CA GLY A 36 -0.18 7.77 1.24
C GLY A 36 0.35 9.18 1.00
N GLU A 37 0.01 9.79 -0.15
CA GLU A 37 0.36 11.17 -0.47
C GLU A 37 -0.33 12.16 0.48
N LEU A 38 -1.62 11.95 0.71
CA LEU A 38 -2.42 12.75 1.64
C LEU A 38 -1.86 12.66 3.06
N VAL A 39 -1.57 11.44 3.53
CA VAL A 39 -1.07 11.23 4.91
C VAL A 39 0.26 11.93 5.14
N ALA A 40 1.24 11.74 4.25
CA ALA A 40 2.55 12.37 4.44
C ALA A 40 2.49 13.89 4.24
N GLY A 41 1.71 14.37 3.28
CA GLY A 41 1.50 15.80 3.05
C GLY A 41 0.97 16.52 4.29
N THR A 42 -0.05 15.95 4.92
CA THR A 42 -0.60 16.47 6.18
C THR A 42 0.38 16.33 7.34
N SER A 43 1.07 15.19 7.45
CA SER A 43 1.98 14.92 8.58
C SER A 43 3.26 15.75 8.54
N LEU A 44 3.80 16.02 7.35
CA LEU A 44 5.03 16.79 7.15
C LEU A 44 4.77 18.30 7.07
N GLY A 45 3.52 18.72 6.84
CA GLY A 45 3.15 20.12 6.63
C GLY A 45 3.68 20.70 5.30
N TRP A 46 4.11 19.84 4.38
CA TRP A 46 4.71 20.22 3.10
C TRP A 46 4.35 19.19 2.02
N ASN A 47 3.82 19.64 0.89
CA ASN A 47 3.42 18.79 -0.24
C ASN A 47 4.26 19.17 -1.47
N PHE A 48 5.31 18.41 -1.79
CA PHE A 48 6.11 18.62 -3.01
C PHE A 48 6.07 17.43 -3.98
N GLY A 49 5.06 16.55 -3.88
CA GLY A 49 4.97 15.36 -4.75
C GLY A 49 6.19 14.45 -4.68
N ASP A 50 7.04 14.60 -3.67
CA ASP A 50 8.25 13.80 -3.50
C ASP A 50 7.87 12.49 -2.82
N GLY A 51 7.49 11.51 -3.64
CA GLY A 51 7.14 10.15 -3.26
C GLY A 51 8.17 9.45 -2.37
N HIS A 52 9.40 9.98 -2.25
CA HIS A 52 10.47 9.42 -1.42
C HIS A 52 10.26 9.61 0.09
N LEU A 53 9.39 10.53 0.52
CA LEU A 53 9.16 10.81 1.95
C LEU A 53 8.02 9.97 2.57
N HIS A 54 7.43 9.03 1.82
CA HIS A 54 6.24 8.27 2.23
C HIS A 54 6.57 6.86 2.75
N GLY A 55 7.84 6.55 3.00
CA GLY A 55 8.32 5.20 3.39
C GLY A 55 8.37 4.92 4.89
N GLU A 56 9.04 3.82 5.26
CA GLU A 56 9.14 3.30 6.64
C GLU A 56 9.72 4.29 7.66
N ARG A 57 10.55 5.24 7.22
CA ARG A 57 11.07 6.30 8.09
C ARG A 57 9.97 7.21 8.60
N LEU A 58 9.00 7.54 7.75
CA LEU A 58 7.83 8.32 8.15
C LEU A 58 6.97 7.52 9.13
N ILE A 59 6.68 6.26 8.80
CA ILE A 59 5.92 5.36 9.68
C ILE A 59 6.59 5.26 11.05
N SER A 60 7.91 5.03 11.08
CA SER A 60 8.69 4.97 12.32
C SER A 60 8.62 6.27 13.13
N ALA A 61 8.60 7.42 12.44
CA ALA A 61 8.48 8.72 13.08
C ALA A 61 7.07 8.97 13.65
N LEU A 62 6.03 8.50 12.96
CA LEU A 62 4.64 8.55 13.41
C LEU A 62 4.44 7.61 14.61
N GLN A 63 4.91 6.37 14.54
CA GLN A 63 4.83 5.42 15.65
C GLN A 63 5.45 5.97 16.93
N LYS A 64 6.65 6.57 16.84
CA LYS A 64 7.33 7.19 17.98
C LYS A 64 6.55 8.34 18.64
N ARG A 65 5.60 8.96 17.93
CA ARG A 65 4.83 10.13 18.39
C ARG A 65 3.41 9.77 18.82
N CYS A 66 2.83 8.76 18.19
CA CYS A 66 1.43 8.39 18.35
C CYS A 66 1.22 7.10 19.16
N ASP A 67 2.27 6.27 19.31
CA ASP A 67 2.23 5.01 20.06
C ASP A 67 1.08 4.08 19.62
N PHE A 68 1.00 3.84 18.30
CA PHE A 68 -0.05 2.98 17.75
C PHE A 68 0.07 1.55 18.29
N GLN A 69 -1.08 0.92 18.49
CA GLN A 69 -1.19 -0.49 18.80
C GLN A 69 -1.18 -1.34 17.52
N PRO A 70 -0.86 -2.64 17.61
CA PRO A 70 -0.93 -3.54 16.45
C PRO A 70 -2.31 -3.50 15.79
N GLY A 71 -2.34 -3.26 14.49
CA GLY A 71 -3.58 -3.15 13.71
C GLY A 71 -4.14 -1.74 13.57
N ASP A 72 -3.69 -0.75 14.34
CA ASP A 72 -4.24 0.62 14.26
C ASP A 72 -3.93 1.29 12.91
N VAL A 73 -2.72 1.09 12.38
CA VAL A 73 -2.26 1.67 11.11
C VAL A 73 -1.58 0.59 10.28
N ARG A 74 -2.25 0.20 9.19
CA ARG A 74 -1.73 -0.70 8.16
C ARG A 74 -1.33 0.09 6.93
N VAL A 75 -0.16 -0.23 6.35
CA VAL A 75 0.35 0.44 5.17
C VAL A 75 0.63 -0.59 4.08
N VAL A 76 0.10 -0.30 2.89
CA VAL A 76 0.37 -1.05 1.66
C VAL A 76 1.36 -0.24 0.83
N PHE A 77 2.55 -0.81 0.61
CA PHE A 77 3.51 -0.29 -0.34
C PHE A 77 3.42 -1.08 -1.64
N VAL A 78 3.40 -0.37 -2.77
CA VAL A 78 3.53 -0.97 -4.11
C VAL A 78 4.63 -0.21 -4.83
N GLU A 79 5.70 -0.91 -5.16
CA GLU A 79 6.85 -0.34 -5.87
C GLU A 79 6.59 -0.30 -7.38
N SER A 80 7.29 0.60 -8.06
CA SER A 80 7.22 0.67 -9.52
C SER A 80 7.83 -0.58 -10.16
N GLN A 81 7.34 -0.91 -11.36
CA GLN A 81 7.86 -2.02 -12.15
C GLN A 81 9.33 -1.76 -12.52
N PRO A 82 10.29 -2.65 -12.15
CA PRO A 82 11.65 -2.57 -12.66
C PRO A 82 11.65 -2.75 -14.18
N PHE A 83 12.43 -1.94 -14.91
CA PHE A 83 12.39 -1.90 -16.39
C PHE A 83 12.60 -3.27 -17.09
N HIS A 84 13.25 -4.21 -16.42
CA HIS A 84 13.62 -5.53 -16.96
C HIS A 84 12.74 -6.67 -16.42
N ARG A 85 11.72 -6.39 -15.61
CA ARG A 85 10.85 -7.40 -15.01
C ARG A 85 9.39 -7.12 -15.35
N GLY A 86 8.61 -8.18 -15.46
CA GLY A 86 7.15 -8.11 -15.63
C GLY A 86 6.38 -7.89 -14.33
N THR A 87 7.05 -7.68 -13.21
CA THR A 87 6.45 -7.70 -11.87
C THR A 87 6.55 -6.36 -11.13
N GLN A 88 5.67 -6.16 -10.15
CA GLN A 88 5.77 -5.11 -9.13
C GLN A 88 5.88 -5.75 -7.74
N GLU A 89 6.80 -5.24 -6.91
CA GLU A 89 6.91 -5.67 -5.52
C GLU A 89 5.86 -4.94 -4.67
N TYR A 90 5.25 -5.66 -3.73
CA TYR A 90 4.45 -5.07 -2.67
C TYR A 90 5.00 -5.45 -1.30
N ARG A 91 4.77 -4.57 -0.32
CA ARG A 91 5.09 -4.81 1.09
C ARG A 91 3.93 -4.37 1.96
N LEU A 92 3.62 -5.17 2.97
CA LEU A 92 2.57 -4.88 3.95
C LEU A 92 3.21 -4.60 5.30
N TYR A 93 2.85 -3.46 5.88
CA TYR A 93 3.45 -2.93 7.09
C TYR A 93 2.39 -2.67 8.14
N ASP A 94 2.74 -2.95 9.39
CA ASP A 94 2.03 -2.48 10.57
C ASP A 94 2.89 -1.43 11.25
N ALA A 95 2.33 -0.26 11.59
CA ALA A 95 3.11 0.81 12.19
C ALA A 95 3.73 0.43 13.56
N ALA A 96 3.09 -0.47 14.30
CA ALA A 96 3.55 -0.92 15.61
C ALA A 96 4.52 -2.11 15.50
N THR A 97 4.24 -3.07 14.60
CA THR A 97 5.01 -4.34 14.54
C THR A 97 5.98 -4.47 13.36
N GLY A 98 5.96 -3.54 12.41
CA GLY A 98 6.84 -3.56 11.24
C GLY A 98 6.27 -4.31 10.03
N GLU A 99 7.17 -4.67 9.09
CA GLU A 99 6.81 -5.45 7.89
C GLU A 99 6.34 -6.85 8.29
N PHE A 100 5.17 -7.26 7.82
CA PHE A 100 4.61 -8.58 8.13
C PHE A 100 4.40 -9.47 6.90
N ALA A 101 4.37 -8.89 5.70
CA ALA A 101 4.30 -9.62 4.44
C ALA A 101 4.94 -8.84 3.28
N ARG A 102 5.40 -9.58 2.28
CA ARG A 102 5.99 -9.08 1.04
C ARG A 102 5.68 -10.06 -0.08
N GLY A 103 5.62 -9.56 -1.31
CA GLY A 103 5.53 -10.41 -2.49
C GLY A 103 5.59 -9.61 -3.77
N GLU A 104 5.22 -10.27 -4.85
CA GLU A 104 5.12 -9.66 -6.18
C GLU A 104 3.74 -9.86 -6.79
N VAL A 105 3.40 -9.01 -7.75
CA VAL A 105 2.26 -9.17 -8.66
C VAL A 105 2.74 -9.05 -10.10
N GLU A 106 2.12 -9.80 -11.01
CA GLU A 106 2.40 -9.69 -12.44
C GLU A 106 1.71 -8.45 -13.03
N VAL A 107 2.46 -7.62 -13.77
CA VAL A 107 1.91 -6.41 -14.40
C VAL A 107 0.88 -6.77 -15.47
N ALA A 108 1.05 -7.91 -16.15
CA ALA A 108 0.08 -8.41 -17.12
C ALA A 108 -1.30 -8.62 -16.47
N ASP A 109 -1.33 -9.22 -15.28
CA ASP A 109 -2.55 -9.41 -14.50
C ASP A 109 -3.23 -8.09 -14.13
N LEU A 110 -2.44 -7.06 -13.82
CA LEU A 110 -2.97 -5.72 -13.52
C LEU A 110 -3.59 -5.08 -14.76
N VAL A 111 -2.98 -5.24 -15.94
CA VAL A 111 -3.46 -4.65 -17.20
C VAL A 111 -4.82 -5.20 -17.62
N GLU A 112 -5.03 -6.51 -17.47
CA GLU A 112 -6.27 -7.18 -17.91
C GLU A 112 -7.48 -6.90 -17.00
N ARG A 113 -7.24 -6.55 -15.74
CA ARG A 113 -8.30 -6.37 -14.73
C ARG A 113 -9.01 -5.03 -14.80
N GLN A 114 -10.25 -4.99 -14.32
CA GLN A 114 -10.98 -3.74 -14.19
C GLN A 114 -10.40 -2.87 -13.06
N PRO A 115 -10.53 -1.53 -13.14
CA PRO A 115 -9.99 -0.59 -12.14
C PRO A 115 -10.41 -0.83 -10.68
N SER A 116 -11.51 -1.55 -10.45
CA SER A 116 -12.06 -1.87 -9.13
C SER A 116 -12.09 -3.37 -8.81
N ALA A 117 -11.46 -4.20 -9.65
CA ALA A 117 -11.39 -5.63 -9.39
C ALA A 117 -10.41 -5.91 -8.23
N ALA A 118 -10.80 -6.81 -7.31
CA ALA A 118 -10.06 -7.16 -6.11
C ALA A 118 -9.60 -8.63 -6.13
N ASP A 119 -9.12 -9.07 -7.29
CA ASP A 119 -8.80 -10.48 -7.60
C ASP A 119 -7.45 -10.63 -8.32
N VAL A 120 -6.52 -9.72 -8.03
CA VAL A 120 -5.14 -9.79 -8.56
C VAL A 120 -4.42 -10.97 -7.89
N PRO A 121 -3.76 -11.88 -8.63
CA PRO A 121 -3.01 -12.97 -8.04
C PRO A 121 -1.79 -12.38 -7.32
N LEU A 122 -1.63 -12.72 -6.05
CA LEU A 122 -0.48 -12.33 -5.26
C LEU A 122 0.54 -13.48 -5.26
N HIS A 123 1.82 -13.15 -5.37
CA HIS A 123 2.94 -14.09 -5.26
C HIS A 123 3.76 -13.75 -4.01
N PRO A 124 3.41 -14.26 -2.82
CA PRO A 124 4.14 -13.97 -1.59
C PRO A 124 5.58 -14.46 -1.66
N SER A 125 6.52 -13.66 -1.16
CA SER A 125 7.90 -14.09 -0.97
C SER A 125 8.03 -14.95 0.29
N GLU A 126 8.79 -16.04 0.22
CA GLU A 126 9.16 -16.81 1.42
C GLU A 126 10.08 -15.95 2.30
N ARG A 127 9.87 -16.01 3.62
CA ARG A 127 10.64 -15.26 4.63
C ARG A 127 11.89 -16.01 5.05
#